data_AF-A0A1R4FEI3-F1
#
_entry.id   AF-A0A1R4FEI3-F1
#
_cell.length_a   1.000
_cell.length_b   1.000
_cell.length_c   1.000
_cell.angle_alpha   90.00
_cell.angle_beta   90.00
_cell.angle_gamma   90.00
#
_symmetry.space_group_name_H-M   'P 1'
#
loop_
_entity.id
_entity.type
_entity.pdbx_description
1 polymer ?
#
loop_
_entity_poly.entity_id
_entity_poly.type
_entity_poly.pdbx_seq_one_letter_code
_entity_poly.pdbx_strand_id
1 'polypeptide(L)'
;MIMRKSMDFGELGDMETALRFEGVSLAPISTGEGSLVSGGLTVLATATADDISGGRVQGVVVPGGVSDEAGLVQVKALLNLAKAQGLPVLAFADGVALAAEIFGETVDAPGAAFRDSKVALLNDRAELTAVVAAI
;
A
#
# COMPACT_ATOMS: atom_id res chain seq x y z
N MET A 1 1.55 6.00 0.29
CA MET A 1 1.35 4.98 -0.76
C MET A 1 2.70 4.64 -1.36
N ILE A 2 3.09 3.36 -1.36
CA ILE A 2 4.35 2.92 -1.96
C ILE A 2 4.23 2.98 -3.48
N MET A 3 5.15 3.68 -4.13
CA MET A 3 5.20 3.81 -5.57
C MET A 3 5.79 2.53 -6.19
N ARG A 4 5.02 1.89 -7.06
CA ARG A 4 5.44 0.72 -7.87
C ARG A 4 5.19 0.98 -9.35
N LYS A 5 6.07 0.47 -10.21
CA LYS A 5 5.94 0.59 -11.67
C LYS A 5 4.69 -0.12 -12.15
N SER A 6 3.96 0.46 -13.10
CA SER A 6 2.68 -0.07 -13.59
C SER A 6 1.71 -0.37 -12.43
N MET A 7 1.57 0.60 -11.53
CA MET A 7 0.70 0.52 -10.36
C MET A 7 -0.69 0.04 -10.73
N ASP A 8 -1.18 -0.97 -10.02
CA ASP A 8 -2.47 -1.59 -10.27
C ASP A 8 -3.15 -1.95 -8.95
N PHE A 9 -4.47 -1.86 -8.93
CA PHE A 9 -5.31 -2.28 -7.81
C PHE A 9 -6.08 -3.57 -8.15
N GLY A 10 -5.86 -4.13 -9.34
CA GLY A 10 -6.42 -5.39 -9.79
C GLY A 10 -7.93 -5.31 -9.98
N GLU A 11 -8.64 -6.36 -9.55
CA GLU A 11 -10.10 -6.48 -9.67
C GLU A 11 -10.87 -5.39 -8.92
N LEU A 12 -10.24 -4.78 -7.90
CA LEU A 12 -10.81 -3.69 -7.13
C LEU A 12 -10.78 -2.34 -7.88
N GLY A 13 -10.12 -2.26 -9.05
CA GLY A 13 -10.19 -1.10 -9.94
C GLY A 13 -9.69 0.18 -9.28
N ASP A 14 -10.33 1.33 -9.50
CA ASP A 14 -9.86 2.63 -9.01
C ASP A 14 -10.05 2.85 -7.50
N MET A 15 -9.28 2.09 -6.70
CA MET A 15 -9.21 2.19 -5.25
C MET A 15 -8.46 3.43 -4.78
N GLU A 16 -7.60 4.01 -5.63
CA GLU A 16 -6.95 5.29 -5.32
C GLU A 16 -7.99 6.41 -5.20
N THR A 17 -8.90 6.52 -6.17
CA THR A 17 -10.02 7.47 -6.10
C THR A 17 -10.98 7.12 -4.97
N ALA A 18 -11.23 5.83 -4.73
CA ALA A 18 -12.09 5.40 -3.61
C ALA A 18 -11.53 5.87 -2.26
N LEU A 19 -10.24 5.66 -2.00
CA LEU A 19 -9.56 6.11 -0.78
C LEU A 19 -9.67 7.63 -0.62
N ARG A 20 -9.45 8.40 -1.70
CA ARG A 20 -9.61 9.86 -1.64
C ARG A 20 -11.05 10.29 -1.36
N PHE A 21 -12.04 9.56 -1.88
CA PHE A 21 -13.44 9.83 -1.60
C PHE A 21 -13.79 9.59 -0.13
N GLU A 22 -13.17 8.59 0.51
CA GLU A 22 -13.24 8.36 1.95
C GLU A 22 -12.43 9.38 2.78
N GLY A 23 -11.87 10.41 2.15
CA GLY A 23 -11.10 11.47 2.81
C GLY A 23 -9.65 11.12 3.11
N VAL A 24 -9.13 9.99 2.60
CA VAL A 24 -7.74 9.59 2.79
C VAL A 24 -6.83 10.41 1.87
N SER A 25 -5.88 11.11 2.47
CA SER A 25 -4.80 11.77 1.72
C SER A 25 -3.68 10.78 1.44
N LEU A 26 -3.30 10.62 0.17
CA LEU A 26 -2.25 9.70 -0.26
C LEU A 26 -0.96 10.49 -0.54
N ALA A 27 0.06 10.26 0.29
CA ALA A 27 1.42 10.74 0.06
C ALA A 27 2.26 9.64 -0.64
N PRO A 28 2.68 9.82 -1.90
CA PRO A 28 3.50 8.83 -2.59
C PRO A 28 4.91 8.73 -1.98
N ILE A 29 5.40 7.51 -1.77
CA ILE A 29 6.75 7.21 -1.27
C ILE A 29 7.51 6.49 -2.39
N SER A 30 8.65 7.03 -2.82
CA SER A 30 9.51 6.37 -3.80
C SER A 30 10.28 5.22 -3.16
N THR A 31 10.47 4.15 -3.92
CA THR A 31 11.30 3.00 -3.59
C THR A 31 12.68 3.08 -4.24
N GLY A 32 13.07 4.25 -4.75
CA GLY A 32 14.31 4.45 -5.50
C GLY A 32 14.18 4.16 -7.00
N GLU A 33 13.07 3.57 -7.44
CA GLU A 33 12.64 3.67 -8.84
C GLU A 33 12.24 5.13 -9.06
N GLY A 34 13.10 5.89 -9.77
CA GLY A 34 12.89 7.30 -10.04
C GLY A 34 11.48 7.55 -10.61
N SER A 35 10.86 8.67 -10.21
CA SER A 35 9.61 9.23 -10.75
C SER A 35 8.73 8.25 -11.54
N LEU A 36 7.66 7.74 -10.92
CA LEU A 36 6.70 6.92 -11.67
C LEU A 36 6.07 7.73 -12.78
N VAL A 37 6.19 7.26 -14.01
CA VAL A 37 5.37 7.71 -15.13
C VAL A 37 4.15 6.81 -15.21
N SER A 38 3.00 7.30 -14.75
CA SER A 38 1.70 6.63 -14.90
C SER A 38 0.86 7.45 -15.87
N GLY A 39 0.40 6.83 -16.97
CA GLY A 39 -0.43 7.52 -17.98
C GLY A 39 0.23 8.74 -18.64
N GLY A 40 1.56 8.84 -18.65
CA GLY A 40 2.31 9.99 -19.17
C GLY A 40 2.54 11.13 -18.17
N LEU A 41 2.07 10.99 -16.93
CA LEU A 41 2.30 11.93 -15.83
C LEU A 41 3.39 11.41 -14.91
N THR A 42 4.39 12.26 -14.65
CA THR A 42 5.42 12.01 -13.64
C THR A 42 4.85 12.31 -12.26
N VAL A 43 4.70 11.27 -11.43
CA VAL A 43 4.36 11.40 -10.02
C VAL A 43 5.67 11.59 -9.24
N LEU A 44 5.74 12.64 -8.43
CA LEU A 44 6.84 12.88 -7.51
C LEU A 44 6.50 12.29 -6.14
N ALA A 45 7.49 11.68 -5.49
CA ALA A 45 7.35 11.27 -4.10
C ALA A 45 7.23 12.50 -3.21
N THR A 46 6.25 12.48 -2.30
CA THR A 46 6.02 13.55 -1.31
C THR A 46 6.25 13.07 0.11
N ALA A 47 6.59 11.78 0.29
CA ALA A 47 6.91 11.17 1.57
C ALA A 47 8.11 10.21 1.44
N THR A 48 8.73 9.91 2.58
CA THR A 48 9.88 9.03 2.74
C THR A 48 9.63 8.01 3.87
N ALA A 49 10.57 7.09 4.07
CA ALA A 49 10.54 6.18 5.22
C ALA A 49 10.52 6.92 6.58
N ASP A 50 11.08 8.14 6.65
CA ASP A 50 11.09 8.93 7.88
C ASP A 50 9.69 9.46 8.26
N ASP A 51 8.77 9.55 7.29
CA ASP A 51 7.38 9.90 7.60
C ASP A 51 6.66 8.74 8.29
N ILE A 52 7.07 7.49 8.01
CA ILE A 52 6.57 6.28 8.67
C ILE A 52 7.13 6.21 10.10
N SER A 53 8.46 6.29 10.25
CA SER A 53 9.10 6.20 11.57
C SER A 53 8.81 7.41 12.46
N GLY A 54 8.61 8.58 11.86
CA GLY A 54 8.27 9.82 12.56
C GLY A 54 6.79 10.01 12.85
N GLY A 55 5.92 9.04 12.52
CA GLY A 55 4.48 9.11 12.80
C GLY A 55 3.72 10.19 12.03
N ARG A 56 4.25 10.64 10.89
CA ARG A 56 3.61 11.67 10.04
C ARG A 56 2.57 11.08 9.07
N VAL A 57 2.50 9.74 8.98
CA VAL A 57 1.47 8.99 8.26
C VAL A 57 0.69 8.08 9.21
N GLN A 58 -0.58 7.85 8.91
CA GLN A 58 -1.47 6.99 9.70
C GLN A 58 -1.48 5.53 9.23
N GLY A 59 -0.92 5.24 8.06
CA GLY A 59 -0.87 3.90 7.49
C GLY A 59 -0.12 3.87 6.17
N VAL A 60 0.06 2.67 5.62
CA VAL A 60 0.76 2.45 4.35
C VAL A 60 -0.16 1.76 3.36
N VAL A 61 -0.28 2.33 2.16
CA VAL A 61 -0.96 1.70 1.03
C VAL A 61 0.06 1.05 0.11
N VAL A 62 -0.12 -0.23 -0.22
CA VAL A 62 0.73 -1.01 -1.13
C VAL A 62 -0.11 -1.54 -2.31
N PRO A 63 -0.06 -0.87 -3.46
CA PRO A 63 -0.73 -1.35 -4.65
C PRO A 63 0.02 -2.56 -5.24
N GLY A 64 -0.62 -3.18 -6.21
CA GLY A 64 0.03 -4.06 -7.16
C GLY A 64 1.00 -3.32 -8.09
N GLY A 65 1.65 -4.09 -8.95
CA GLY A 65 2.54 -3.58 -9.99
C GLY A 65 3.82 -4.40 -10.13
N VAL A 66 4.81 -3.82 -10.80
CA VAL A 66 6.10 -4.45 -11.05
C VAL A 66 7.16 -3.73 -10.22
N SER A 67 8.16 -4.49 -9.77
CA SER A 67 9.33 -3.94 -9.11
C SER A 67 10.54 -4.76 -9.57
N ASP A 68 11.66 -4.10 -9.83
CA ASP A 68 12.92 -4.81 -9.96
C ASP A 68 13.38 -5.35 -8.60
N GLU A 69 14.50 -6.07 -8.56
CA GLU A 69 15.00 -6.69 -7.33
C GLU A 69 15.31 -5.65 -6.24
N ALA A 70 15.87 -4.50 -6.61
CA ALA A 70 16.18 -3.42 -5.66
C ALA A 70 14.90 -2.73 -5.16
N GLY A 71 13.95 -2.47 -6.05
CA GLY A 71 12.64 -1.94 -5.73
C GLY A 71 11.87 -2.87 -4.79
N LEU A 72 11.90 -4.19 -5.03
CA LEU A 72 11.25 -5.17 -4.16
C LEU A 72 11.85 -5.18 -2.75
N VAL A 73 13.17 -5.11 -2.62
CA VAL A 73 13.85 -4.98 -1.32
C VAL A 73 13.37 -3.74 -0.58
N GLN A 74 13.26 -2.59 -1.27
CA GLN A 74 12.72 -1.35 -0.69
C GLN A 74 11.25 -1.46 -0.27
N VAL A 75 10.38 -2.05 -1.11
CA VAL A 75 8.98 -2.29 -0.77
C VAL A 75 8.88 -3.12 0.52
N LYS A 76 9.63 -4.23 0.60
CA LYS A 76 9.67 -5.09 1.79
C LYS A 76 10.24 -4.36 3.00
N ALA A 77 11.23 -3.49 2.84
CA ALA A 77 11.78 -2.69 3.94
C ALA A 77 10.73 -1.71 4.50
N LEU A 78 9.98 -1.01 3.64
CA LEU A 78 8.90 -0.10 4.04
C LEU A 78 7.75 -0.85 4.73
N LEU A 79 7.38 -2.04 4.23
CA LEU A 79 6.37 -2.90 4.86
C LEU A 79 6.80 -3.37 6.26
N ASN A 80 8.05 -3.83 6.40
CA ASN A 80 8.60 -4.21 7.71
C ASN A 80 8.63 -3.01 8.66
N LEU A 81 8.97 -1.82 8.17
CA LEU A 81 8.96 -0.60 8.97
C LEU A 81 7.53 -0.28 9.45
N ALA A 82 6.54 -0.34 8.55
CA ALA A 82 5.14 -0.12 8.92
C ALA A 82 4.66 -1.11 9.99
N LYS A 83 4.97 -2.40 9.80
CA LYS A 83 4.69 -3.47 10.78
C LYS A 83 5.36 -3.18 12.13
N ALA A 84 6.64 -2.81 12.14
CA ALA A 84 7.38 -2.50 13.37
C ALA A 84 6.82 -1.27 14.11
N GLN A 85 6.23 -0.31 13.39
CA GLN A 85 5.56 0.86 13.97
C GLN A 85 4.08 0.60 14.34
N GLY A 86 3.57 -0.63 14.14
CA GLY A 86 2.17 -0.97 14.40
C GLY A 86 1.18 -0.23 13.48
N LEU A 87 1.66 0.25 12.33
CA LEU A 87 0.83 0.97 11.37
C LEU A 87 0.05 -0.01 10.50
N PRO A 88 -1.23 0.28 10.21
CA PRO A 88 -2.00 -0.51 9.28
C PRO A 88 -1.42 -0.43 7.86
N VAL A 89 -1.43 -1.57 7.18
CA VAL A 89 -1.04 -1.71 5.78
C VAL A 89 -2.26 -2.12 4.97
N LEU A 90 -2.65 -1.31 3.99
CA LEU A 90 -3.71 -1.64 3.03
C LEU A 90 -3.06 -2.06 1.70
N ALA A 91 -3.24 -3.31 1.31
CA ALA A 91 -2.61 -3.89 0.13
C ALA A 91 -3.63 -4.34 -0.91
N PHE A 92 -3.23 -4.32 -2.18
CA PHE A 92 -4.08 -4.64 -3.32
C PHE A 92 -3.33 -5.46 -4.37
N ALA A 93 -4.07 -6.26 -5.14
CA ALA A 93 -3.54 -7.14 -6.19
C ALA A 93 -2.32 -7.95 -5.71
N ASP A 94 -1.22 -8.00 -6.48
CA ASP A 94 0.01 -8.71 -6.08
C ASP A 94 0.70 -8.10 -4.84
N GLY A 95 0.36 -6.85 -4.49
CA GLY A 95 0.78 -6.23 -3.23
C GLY A 95 0.23 -6.96 -1.99
N VAL A 96 -0.90 -7.67 -2.11
CA VAL A 96 -1.47 -8.49 -1.03
C VAL A 96 -0.51 -9.60 -0.64
N ALA A 97 0.06 -10.31 -1.62
CA ALA A 97 1.01 -11.40 -1.36
C ALA A 97 2.28 -10.88 -0.66
N LEU A 98 2.77 -9.71 -1.05
CA LEU A 98 3.93 -9.07 -0.42
C LEU A 98 3.64 -8.70 1.04
N ALA A 99 2.49 -8.10 1.33
CA ALA A 99 2.09 -7.78 2.69
C ALA A 99 1.87 -9.06 3.51
N ALA A 100 1.15 -10.06 2.98
CA ALA A 100 0.89 -11.33 3.64
C ALA A 100 2.20 -12.04 4.05
N GLU A 101 3.21 -12.07 3.18
CA GLU A 101 4.55 -12.60 3.49
C GLU A 101 5.18 -11.89 4.72
N ILE A 102 5.15 -10.55 4.74
CA ILE A 102 5.73 -9.76 5.84
C ILE A 102 4.97 -9.95 7.15
N PHE A 103 3.64 -10.07 7.08
CA PHE A 103 2.81 -10.27 8.26
C PHE A 103 2.77 -11.74 8.73
N GLY A 104 3.24 -12.68 7.90
CA GLY A 104 3.25 -14.11 8.21
C GLY A 104 1.87 -14.77 8.05
N GLU A 105 1.04 -14.18 7.18
CA GLU A 105 -0.36 -14.57 6.96
C GLU A 105 -0.53 -15.21 5.59
N THR A 106 -1.60 -15.98 5.42
CA THR A 106 -2.02 -16.48 4.09
C THR A 106 -3.32 -15.80 3.71
N VAL A 107 -3.31 -15.07 2.60
CA VAL A 107 -4.45 -14.26 2.15
C VAL A 107 -4.73 -14.57 0.69
N ASP A 108 -6.00 -14.87 0.41
CA ASP A 108 -6.54 -15.10 -0.93
C ASP A 108 -7.72 -14.15 -1.14
N ALA A 109 -7.42 -12.92 -1.53
CA ALA A 109 -8.38 -11.84 -1.80
C ALA A 109 -7.73 -10.78 -2.70
N PRO A 110 -8.51 -10.03 -3.49
CA PRO A 110 -7.97 -9.00 -4.37
C PRO A 110 -7.43 -7.77 -3.61
N GLY A 111 -7.82 -7.59 -2.34
CA GLY A 111 -7.23 -6.63 -1.41
C GLY A 111 -7.28 -7.13 0.03
N ALA A 112 -6.46 -6.55 0.91
CA ALA A 112 -6.50 -6.82 2.34
C ALA A 112 -5.87 -5.69 3.16
N ALA A 113 -6.39 -5.48 4.37
CA ALA A 113 -5.77 -4.65 5.39
C ALA A 113 -5.12 -5.51 6.48
N PHE A 114 -3.89 -5.18 6.81
CA PHE A 114 -3.06 -5.86 7.79
C PHE A 114 -2.75 -4.91 8.93
N ARG A 115 -2.94 -5.35 10.16
CA ARG A 115 -2.51 -4.63 11.37
C ARG A 115 -2.25 -5.63 12.47
N ASP A 116 -1.05 -5.62 13.03
CA ASP A 116 -0.60 -6.61 14.02
C ASP A 116 -0.79 -8.05 13.50
N SER A 117 -1.62 -8.86 14.16
CA SER A 117 -2.01 -10.22 13.74
C SER A 117 -3.46 -10.29 13.24
N LYS A 118 -4.00 -9.16 12.76
CA LYS A 118 -5.35 -9.09 12.20
C LYS A 118 -5.26 -8.80 10.71
N VAL A 119 -6.07 -9.55 9.96
CA VAL A 119 -6.27 -9.35 8.53
C VAL A 119 -7.75 -9.11 8.29
N ALA A 120 -8.07 -8.02 7.60
CA ALA A 120 -9.40 -7.76 7.04
C ALA A 120 -9.30 -7.91 5.52
N LEU A 121 -10.10 -8.82 4.95
CA LEU A 121 -10.14 -9.02 3.51
C LEU A 121 -10.95 -7.91 2.84
N LEU A 122 -10.55 -7.53 1.62
CA LEU A 122 -11.33 -6.66 0.74
C LEU A 122 -11.56 -7.43 -0.56
N ASN A 123 -12.79 -7.88 -0.77
CA ASN A 123 -13.27 -8.55 -1.97
C ASN A 123 -13.99 -7.59 -2.90
N ASP A 124 -14.57 -6.51 -2.35
CA ASP A 124 -15.23 -5.48 -3.12
C ASP A 124 -15.03 -4.07 -2.54
N ARG A 125 -15.55 -3.08 -3.26
CA ARG A 125 -15.42 -1.66 -2.89
C ARG A 125 -16.23 -1.26 -1.67
N ALA A 126 -17.33 -1.93 -1.37
CA ALA A 126 -18.17 -1.58 -0.23
C ALA A 126 -17.47 -1.91 1.10
N GLU A 127 -16.56 -2.88 1.10
CA GLU A 127 -15.76 -3.25 2.27
C GLU A 127 -14.67 -2.21 2.61
N LEU A 128 -14.30 -1.33 1.65
CA LEU A 128 -13.28 -0.31 1.85
C LEU A 128 -13.63 0.68 2.97
N THR A 129 -14.87 1.16 3.02
CA THR A 129 -15.31 2.15 4.03
C THR A 129 -15.13 1.60 5.45
N ALA A 130 -15.48 0.33 5.67
CA ALA A 130 -15.32 -0.30 6.98
C ALA A 130 -13.85 -0.43 7.39
N VAL A 131 -12.98 -0.74 6.41
CA VAL A 131 -11.54 -0.87 6.62
C VAL A 131 -10.91 0.50 6.93
N VAL A 132 -11.24 1.53 6.15
CA VAL A 132 -10.75 2.90 6.37
C VAL A 132 -11.20 3.44 7.72
N ALA A 133 -12.45 3.19 8.13
CA ALA A 133 -12.97 3.60 9.44
C ALA A 133 -12.29 2.90 10.63
N ALA A 134 -11.63 1.75 10.40
CA ALA A 134 -10.94 0.97 11.42
C ALA A 134 -9.43 1.28 11.52
N ILE A 135 -8.91 2.13 10.63
CA ILE A 135 -7.51 2.57 10.57
C ILE A 135 -7.32 3.81 11.45
#